data_AF-A0A7K8EWM6-F1
#
_entry.id   AF-A0A7K8EWM6-F1
#
_cell.length_a   1.000
_cell.length_b   1.000
_cell.length_c   1.000
_cell.angle_alpha   90.00
_cell.angle_beta   90.00
_cell.angle_gamma   90.00
#
_symmetry.space_group_name_H-M   'P 1'
#
loop_
_entity.id
_entity.type
_entity.pdbx_description
1 polymer ?
#
loop_
_entity_poly.entity_id
_entity_poly.type
_entity_poly.pdbx_seq_one_letter_code
_entity_poly.pdbx_strand_id
1 'polypeptide(L)'
;FLVEDTRHIIKEAAQKSCFVCYKMGASITCCETGCDRTFHLPCAPDGECVTQYFGAYRSFCWEHRPQQAVQARPSQDNTCSICLDTVENEISYKTMGCPACQDARFHRQCIQRLALHAGIGFRCPCCLNQEPFMREMLTMGIRLSKRPPSWENVQEVGPLGQRHGRCDAGTCLCPGGREHAEEEGPWQLRLCNSCAAEGTHRHCSSLGNSTYSWECNTC
;
A
#
# COMPACT_ATOMS: atom_id res chain seq x y z
N PHE A 1 1.81 23.11 21.40
CA PHE A 1 1.27 22.11 22.33
C PHE A 1 2.09 22.15 23.60
N LEU A 2 1.46 22.45 24.74
CA LEU A 2 2.16 22.56 26.02
C LEU A 2 2.36 21.15 26.59
N VAL A 3 3.50 20.92 27.25
CA VAL A 3 3.86 19.61 27.82
C VAL A 3 2.88 19.16 28.91
N GLU A 4 2.27 20.11 29.61
CA GLU A 4 1.26 19.85 30.64
C GLU A 4 -0.02 19.23 30.07
N ASP A 5 -0.49 19.72 28.92
CA ASP A 5 -1.66 19.17 28.21
C ASP A 5 -1.44 17.70 27.84
N THR A 6 -0.21 17.35 27.46
CA THR A 6 0.14 15.97 27.07
C THR A 6 0.07 15.02 28.26
N ARG A 7 0.52 15.45 29.45
CA ARG A 7 0.46 14.63 30.67
C ARG A 7 -0.98 14.40 31.14
N HIS A 8 -1.85 15.41 30.99
CA HIS A 8 -3.26 15.28 31.32
C HIS A 8 -3.94 14.24 30.42
N ILE A 9 -3.76 14.36 29.10
CA ILE A 9 -4.33 13.43 28.11
C ILE A 9 -3.87 11.98 28.37
N ILE A 10 -2.59 11.78 28.72
CA ILE A 10 -2.07 10.44 29.05
C ILE A 10 -2.76 9.87 30.30
N LYS A 11 -2.94 10.67 31.35
CA LYS A 11 -3.62 10.23 32.58
C LYS A 11 -5.08 9.89 32.33
N GLU A 12 -5.79 10.70 31.54
CA GLU A 12 -7.18 10.44 31.18
C GLU A 12 -7.31 9.17 30.32
N ALA A 13 -6.44 9.00 29.32
CA ALA A 13 -6.43 7.80 28.48
C ALA A 13 -6.18 6.53 29.29
N ALA A 14 -5.30 6.58 30.30
CA ALA A 14 -5.02 5.45 31.19
C ALA A 14 -6.26 4.96 31.97
N GLN A 15 -7.27 5.81 32.14
CA GLN A 15 -8.52 5.50 32.86
C GLN A 15 -9.66 5.06 31.92
N LYS A 16 -9.44 5.07 30.60
CA LYS A 16 -10.46 4.69 29.61
C LYS A 16 -10.21 3.27 29.09
N SER A 17 -11.26 2.45 29.05
CA SER A 17 -11.22 1.09 28.53
C SER A 17 -11.60 1.06 27.05
N CYS A 18 -10.81 0.33 26.25
CA CYS A 18 -11.12 0.15 24.84
C CYS A 18 -12.34 -0.74 24.68
N PHE A 19 -13.38 -0.28 23.96
CA PHE A 19 -14.58 -1.09 23.75
C PHE A 19 -14.37 -2.32 22.85
N VAL A 20 -13.22 -2.40 22.15
CA VAL A 20 -12.87 -3.50 21.24
C VAL A 20 -12.13 -4.62 21.98
N CYS A 21 -11.05 -4.29 22.69
CA CYS A 21 -10.21 -5.28 23.38
C CYS A 21 -10.40 -5.31 24.90
N TYR A 22 -11.23 -4.42 25.45
CA TYR A 22 -11.55 -4.26 26.88
C TYR A 22 -10.37 -3.90 27.79
N LYS A 23 -9.19 -3.62 27.23
CA LYS A 23 -8.01 -3.17 27.98
C LYS A 23 -8.02 -1.66 28.21
N MET A 24 -7.43 -1.22 29.31
CA MET A 24 -7.26 0.19 29.66
C MET A 24 -6.28 0.92 28.74
N GLY A 25 -6.23 2.25 28.80
CA GLY A 25 -5.29 3.06 28.01
C GLY A 25 -5.83 3.53 26.66
N ALA A 26 -7.14 3.48 26.45
CA ALA A 26 -7.75 3.93 25.20
C ALA A 26 -7.70 5.45 25.07
N SER A 27 -6.89 5.96 24.13
CA SER A 27 -6.69 7.40 23.94
C SER A 27 -7.63 8.05 22.93
N ILE A 28 -8.33 7.27 22.11
CA ILE A 28 -9.26 7.80 21.10
C ILE A 28 -10.68 7.70 21.65
N THR A 29 -11.42 8.81 21.58
CA THR A 29 -12.84 8.87 21.93
C THR A 29 -13.65 9.15 20.67
N CYS A 30 -14.83 8.55 20.55
CA CYS A 30 -15.77 8.86 19.47
C CYS A 30 -16.13 10.36 19.50
N CYS A 31 -16.18 10.99 18.34
CA CYS A 31 -16.43 12.42 18.19
C CYS A 31 -17.93 12.76 18.20
N GLU A 32 -18.81 11.75 18.13
CA GLU A 32 -20.25 11.96 18.17
C GLU A 32 -20.70 12.43 19.56
N THR A 33 -21.61 13.39 19.58
CA THR A 33 -22.05 14.00 20.84
C THR A 33 -22.85 12.98 21.66
N GLY A 34 -22.46 12.77 22.92
CA GLY A 34 -23.09 11.77 23.79
C GLY A 34 -22.58 10.34 23.62
N CYS A 35 -21.61 10.09 22.72
CA CYS A 35 -20.96 8.79 22.62
C CYS A 35 -19.69 8.74 23.49
N ASP A 36 -19.66 7.82 24.46
CA ASP A 36 -18.54 7.62 25.38
C ASP A 36 -17.57 6.52 24.94
N ARG A 37 -17.82 5.87 23.80
CA ARG A 37 -16.98 4.77 23.30
C ARG A 37 -15.56 5.26 23.04
N THR A 38 -14.60 4.56 23.63
CA THR A 38 -13.17 4.81 23.46
C THR A 38 -12.46 3.58 22.93
N PHE A 39 -11.40 3.79 22.14
CA PHE A 39 -10.64 2.71 21.54
C PHE A 39 -9.16 3.04 21.41
N HIS A 40 -8.32 2.00 21.34
CA HIS A 40 -6.93 2.18 20.95
C HIS A 40 -6.83 2.37 19.44
N LEU A 41 -5.86 3.17 18.99
CA LEU A 41 -5.58 3.32 17.55
C LEU A 41 -5.35 1.97 16.84
N PRO A 42 -4.58 1.00 17.39
CA PRO A 42 -4.38 -0.29 16.75
C PRO A 42 -5.64 -1.17 16.72
N CYS A 43 -6.61 -0.93 17.60
CA CYS A 43 -7.88 -1.68 17.64
C CYS A 43 -8.93 -1.08 16.70
N ALA A 44 -8.69 0.09 16.11
CA ALA A 44 -9.65 0.75 15.23
C ALA A 44 -10.07 -0.12 14.02
N PRO A 45 -9.17 -0.86 13.35
CA PRO A 45 -9.56 -1.76 12.26
C PRO A 45 -10.50 -2.89 12.72
N ASP A 46 -10.18 -3.54 13.83
CA ASP A 46 -10.97 -4.64 14.38
C ASP A 46 -12.34 -4.18 14.88
N GLY A 47 -12.40 -2.97 15.45
CA GLY A 47 -13.64 -2.32 15.87
C GLY A 47 -14.36 -1.55 14.76
N GLU A 48 -13.93 -1.71 13.50
CA GLU A 48 -14.43 -1.00 12.32
C GLU A 48 -14.64 0.52 12.52
N CYS A 49 -13.73 1.13 13.26
CA CYS A 49 -13.72 2.54 13.57
C CYS A 49 -13.04 3.34 12.44
N VAL A 50 -13.43 4.61 12.32
CA VAL A 50 -12.86 5.54 11.34
C VAL A 50 -12.15 6.67 12.07
N THR A 51 -10.85 6.84 11.82
CA THR A 51 -10.06 7.99 12.27
C THR A 51 -9.68 8.84 11.06
N GLN A 52 -10.07 10.11 11.09
CA GLN A 52 -9.74 11.09 10.06
C GLN A 52 -8.39 11.73 10.39
N TYR A 53 -7.46 11.75 9.44
CA TYR A 53 -6.10 12.26 9.63
C TYR A 53 -5.91 13.70 9.11
N PHE A 54 -7.00 14.48 9.11
CA PHE A 54 -7.05 15.85 8.62
C PHE A 54 -7.90 16.72 9.54
N GLY A 55 -7.76 18.04 9.42
CA GLY A 55 -8.53 19.01 10.22
C GLY A 55 -8.36 18.78 11.73
N ALA A 56 -9.47 18.55 12.42
CA ALA A 56 -9.52 18.32 13.87
C ALA A 56 -9.24 16.86 14.30
N TYR A 57 -8.80 15.99 13.37
CA TYR A 57 -8.46 14.59 13.65
C TYR A 57 -9.60 13.77 14.31
N ARG A 58 -10.83 13.98 13.82
CA ARG A 58 -12.04 13.34 14.37
C ARG A 58 -11.99 11.82 14.22
N SER A 59 -12.49 11.11 15.22
CA SER A 59 -12.57 9.65 15.21
C SER A 59 -13.99 9.19 15.56
N PHE A 60 -14.44 8.10 14.96
CA PHE A 60 -15.82 7.62 15.09
C PHE A 60 -15.83 6.12 15.32
N CYS A 61 -16.66 5.66 16.26
CA CYS A 61 -16.90 4.23 16.48
C CYS A 61 -17.72 3.63 15.33
N TRP A 62 -17.90 2.31 15.32
CA TRP A 62 -18.60 1.59 14.24
C TRP A 62 -20.03 2.09 13.96
N GLU A 63 -20.72 2.63 14.97
CA GLU A 63 -22.09 3.15 14.85
C GLU A 63 -22.14 4.57 14.27
N HIS A 64 -21.16 5.40 14.63
CA HIS A 64 -21.13 6.83 14.26
C HIS A 64 -20.15 7.14 13.13
N ARG A 65 -19.53 6.11 12.55
CA ARG A 65 -18.60 6.29 11.42
C ARG A 65 -19.34 6.87 10.21
N PRO A 66 -18.68 7.68 9.39
CA PRO A 66 -19.24 8.10 8.12
C PRO A 66 -19.52 6.88 7.22
N GLN A 67 -20.54 7.01 6.39
CA GLN A 67 -20.91 6.04 5.37
C GLN A 67 -20.84 6.71 4.01
N GLN A 68 -20.40 5.97 2.99
CA GLN A 68 -20.38 6.53 1.63
C GLN A 68 -21.80 6.50 1.05
N ALA A 69 -22.22 7.62 0.47
CA ALA A 69 -23.48 7.72 -0.26
C ALA A 69 -23.35 7.23 -1.73
N VAL A 70 -22.63 6.12 -1.95
CA VAL A 70 -22.42 5.54 -3.28
C VAL A 70 -23.51 4.49 -3.52
N GLN A 71 -24.23 4.62 -4.64
CA GLN A 71 -25.31 3.70 -4.97
C GLN A 71 -24.81 2.27 -5.23
N ALA A 72 -25.69 1.30 -4.97
CA ALA A 72 -25.48 -0.10 -5.32
C ALA A 72 -25.27 -0.25 -6.82
N ARG A 73 -24.34 -1.11 -7.20
CA ARG A 73 -24.01 -1.38 -8.60
C ARG A 73 -25.11 -2.28 -9.20
N PRO A 74 -25.55 -2.05 -10.45
CA PRO A 74 -26.47 -2.98 -11.11
C PRO A 74 -25.79 -4.29 -11.57
N SER A 75 -24.45 -4.36 -11.60
CA SER A 75 -23.70 -5.52 -12.14
C SER A 75 -23.34 -6.58 -11.09
N GLN A 76 -23.26 -7.85 -11.53
CA GLN A 76 -22.91 -9.02 -10.72
C GLN A 76 -21.40 -9.20 -10.43
N ASP A 77 -20.52 -8.46 -11.11
CA ASP A 77 -19.07 -8.57 -10.90
C ASP A 77 -18.60 -7.75 -9.69
N ASN A 78 -18.52 -8.43 -8.55
CA ASN A 78 -18.06 -7.87 -7.28
C ASN A 78 -16.55 -8.08 -7.10
N THR A 79 -15.74 -7.48 -7.96
CA THR A 79 -14.27 -7.58 -7.91
C THR A 79 -13.63 -6.25 -7.51
N CYS A 80 -12.61 -6.32 -6.67
CA CYS A 80 -11.76 -5.19 -6.33
C CYS A 80 -10.98 -4.74 -7.58
N SER A 81 -11.09 -3.48 -7.98
CA SER A 81 -10.39 -2.98 -9.18
C SER A 81 -8.86 -2.80 -8.99
N ILE A 82 -8.31 -3.20 -7.84
CA ILE A 82 -6.86 -3.16 -7.54
C ILE A 82 -6.26 -4.57 -7.52
N CYS A 83 -6.81 -5.49 -6.72
CA CYS A 83 -6.27 -6.84 -6.58
C CYS A 83 -7.03 -7.90 -7.39
N LEU A 84 -8.16 -7.53 -7.99
CA LEU A 84 -9.05 -8.40 -8.78
C LEU A 84 -9.77 -9.51 -7.98
N ASP A 85 -9.55 -9.60 -6.67
CA ASP A 85 -10.29 -10.51 -5.78
C ASP A 85 -11.71 -10.01 -5.46
N THR A 86 -12.56 -10.92 -4.99
CA THR A 86 -13.95 -10.63 -4.62
C THR A 86 -14.06 -9.63 -3.48
N VAL A 87 -15.03 -8.72 -3.58
CA VAL A 87 -15.45 -7.78 -2.53
C VAL A 87 -16.89 -8.06 -2.11
N GLU A 88 -17.31 -7.47 -0.99
CA GLU A 88 -18.73 -7.47 -0.62
C GLU A 88 -19.53 -6.67 -1.65
N ASN A 89 -20.78 -7.06 -1.88
CA ASN A 89 -21.63 -6.41 -2.87
C ASN A 89 -21.99 -4.97 -2.44
N GLU A 90 -22.22 -4.81 -1.15
CA GLU A 90 -22.61 -3.55 -0.53
C GLU A 90 -21.39 -2.73 -0.10
N ILE A 91 -21.55 -1.41 -0.09
CA ILE A 91 -20.57 -0.53 0.51
C ILE A 91 -20.58 -0.76 2.02
N SER A 92 -19.39 -0.95 2.58
CA SER A 92 -19.21 -1.28 3.99
C SER A 92 -17.93 -0.65 4.54
N TYR A 93 -17.57 -0.97 5.78
CA TYR A 93 -16.24 -0.61 6.29
C TYR A 93 -15.13 -1.23 5.44
N LYS A 94 -15.32 -2.47 4.96
CA LYS A 94 -14.33 -3.27 4.25
C LYS A 94 -14.34 -3.00 2.74
N THR A 95 -15.49 -2.61 2.19
CA THR A 95 -15.67 -2.36 0.76
C THR A 95 -15.99 -0.91 0.48
N MET A 96 -15.13 -0.25 -0.31
CA MET A 96 -15.23 1.16 -0.67
C MET A 96 -15.57 1.36 -2.13
N GLY A 97 -16.24 2.48 -2.43
CA GLY A 97 -16.62 2.89 -3.79
C GLY A 97 -15.98 4.21 -4.20
N CYS A 98 -15.81 4.40 -5.52
CA CYS A 98 -15.44 5.72 -6.06
C CYS A 98 -16.70 6.60 -6.20
N PRO A 99 -16.73 7.82 -5.62
CA PRO A 99 -17.88 8.71 -5.75
C PRO A 99 -18.03 9.31 -7.16
N ALA A 100 -16.99 9.26 -7.99
CA ALA A 100 -16.97 9.88 -9.31
C ALA A 100 -17.41 8.94 -10.44
N CYS A 101 -16.97 7.68 -10.43
CA CYS A 101 -17.34 6.71 -11.47
C CYS A 101 -18.36 5.65 -11.04
N GLN A 102 -18.71 5.56 -9.75
CA GLN A 102 -19.72 4.68 -9.12
C GLN A 102 -19.57 3.17 -9.36
N ASP A 103 -18.91 2.73 -10.42
CA ASP A 103 -18.67 1.33 -10.80
C ASP A 103 -17.48 0.70 -10.11
N ALA A 104 -16.52 1.51 -9.66
CA ALA A 104 -15.32 1.00 -9.01
C ALA A 104 -15.63 0.53 -7.58
N ARG A 105 -15.10 -0.64 -7.22
CA ARG A 105 -15.13 -1.21 -5.88
C ARG A 105 -13.74 -1.60 -5.44
N PHE A 106 -13.46 -1.46 -4.16
CA PHE A 106 -12.15 -1.73 -3.60
C PHE A 106 -12.23 -2.28 -2.19
N HIS A 107 -11.34 -3.21 -1.83
CA HIS A 107 -11.08 -3.44 -0.41
C HIS A 107 -10.46 -2.18 0.21
N ARG A 108 -10.90 -1.83 1.42
CA ARG A 108 -10.32 -0.75 2.23
C ARG A 108 -8.80 -0.87 2.33
N GLN A 109 -8.29 -2.10 2.50
CA GLN A 109 -6.85 -2.36 2.62
C GLN A 109 -6.10 -2.08 1.32
N CYS A 110 -6.68 -2.42 0.17
CA CYS A 110 -6.12 -2.14 -1.15
C CYS A 110 -6.03 -0.63 -1.39
N ILE A 111 -7.08 0.11 -1.02
CA ILE A 111 -7.08 1.57 -1.06
C ILE A 111 -6.04 2.18 -0.10
N GLN A 112 -5.94 1.67 1.13
CA GLN A 112 -4.98 2.16 2.10
C GLN A 112 -3.53 1.96 1.60
N ARG A 113 -3.24 0.82 0.97
CA ARG A 113 -1.94 0.58 0.34
C ARG A 113 -1.70 1.53 -0.83
N LEU A 114 -2.68 1.67 -1.73
CA LEU A 114 -2.60 2.63 -2.85
C LEU A 114 -2.33 4.06 -2.36
N ALA A 115 -3.03 4.52 -1.32
CA ALA A 115 -2.86 5.83 -0.69
C ALA A 115 -1.44 6.05 -0.13
N LEU A 116 -0.85 5.03 0.49
CA LEU A 116 0.52 5.10 1.01
C LEU A 116 1.56 5.24 -0.12
N HIS A 117 1.34 4.58 -1.25
CA HIS A 117 2.24 4.61 -2.40
C HIS A 117 2.02 5.84 -3.28
N ALA A 118 0.79 6.23 -3.55
CA ALA A 118 0.45 7.34 -4.43
C ALA A 118 0.69 8.71 -3.80
N GLY A 119 0.60 8.80 -2.47
CA GLY A 119 0.81 10.06 -1.75
C GLY A 119 -0.06 11.19 -2.29
N ILE A 120 0.54 12.32 -2.66
CA ILE A 120 -0.17 13.48 -3.22
C ILE A 120 -0.86 13.20 -4.57
N GLY A 121 -0.42 12.18 -5.31
CA GLY A 121 -1.01 11.79 -6.60
C GLY A 121 -2.19 10.83 -6.50
N PHE A 122 -2.68 10.58 -5.28
CA PHE A 122 -3.74 9.60 -4.99
C PHE A 122 -5.06 9.96 -5.68
N ARG A 123 -5.42 9.15 -6.67
CA ARG A 123 -6.62 9.29 -7.52
C ARG A 123 -7.26 7.93 -7.76
N CYS A 124 -8.49 7.93 -8.24
CA CYS A 124 -9.16 6.68 -8.58
C CYS A 124 -8.39 5.96 -9.72
N PRO A 125 -8.01 4.68 -9.57
CA PRO A 125 -7.31 3.95 -10.63
C PRO A 125 -8.19 3.72 -11.87
N CYS A 126 -9.52 3.76 -11.73
CA CYS A 126 -10.45 3.47 -12.83
C CYS A 126 -10.78 4.72 -13.68
N CYS A 127 -11.09 5.85 -13.04
CA CYS A 127 -11.53 7.06 -13.74
C CYS A 127 -10.55 8.24 -13.63
N LEU A 128 -9.43 8.06 -12.95
CA LEU A 128 -8.36 9.05 -12.75
C LEU A 128 -8.80 10.36 -12.06
N ASN A 129 -10.06 10.48 -11.63
CA ASN A 129 -10.52 11.61 -10.84
C ASN A 129 -9.83 11.61 -9.47
N GLN A 130 -9.21 12.74 -9.15
CA GLN A 130 -8.43 12.92 -7.93
C GLN A 130 -9.28 13.52 -6.81
N GLU A 131 -9.71 14.77 -6.92
CA GLU A 131 -10.35 15.53 -5.83
C GLU A 131 -11.55 14.83 -5.16
N PRO A 132 -12.62 14.42 -5.88
CA PRO A 132 -13.76 13.80 -5.23
C PRO A 132 -13.40 12.45 -4.60
N PHE A 133 -12.51 11.68 -5.24
CA PHE A 133 -12.06 10.39 -4.73
C PHE A 133 -11.20 10.55 -3.48
N MET A 134 -10.20 11.42 -3.52
CA MET A 134 -9.30 11.68 -2.41
C MET A 134 -10.06 12.18 -1.18
N ARG A 135 -10.97 13.13 -1.34
CA ARG A 135 -11.76 13.69 -0.23
C ARG A 135 -12.64 12.64 0.42
N GLU A 136 -13.30 11.81 -0.38
CA GLU A 136 -14.14 10.72 0.10
C GLU A 136 -13.31 9.70 0.89
N MET A 137 -12.20 9.21 0.32
CA MET A 137 -11.34 8.23 0.99
C MET A 137 -10.75 8.78 2.30
N LEU A 138 -10.33 10.05 2.33
CA LEU A 138 -9.90 10.72 3.55
C LEU A 138 -11.01 10.74 4.61
N THR A 139 -12.23 11.10 4.20
CA THR A 139 -13.41 11.15 5.08
C THR A 139 -13.70 9.78 5.68
N MET A 140 -13.54 8.72 4.88
CA MET A 140 -13.67 7.33 5.31
C MET A 140 -12.46 6.81 6.12
N GLY A 141 -11.45 7.64 6.41
CA GLY A 141 -10.31 7.33 7.27
C GLY A 141 -9.14 6.64 6.58
N ILE A 142 -9.03 6.76 5.25
CA ILE A 142 -7.83 6.34 4.53
C ILE A 142 -6.73 7.36 4.78
N ARG A 143 -5.59 6.89 5.29
CA ARG A 143 -4.43 7.73 5.57
C ARG A 143 -3.63 7.98 4.30
N LEU A 144 -3.46 9.25 3.93
CA LEU A 144 -2.55 9.65 2.85
C LEU A 144 -1.16 9.97 3.39
N SER A 145 -0.15 9.65 2.59
CA SER A 145 1.21 10.14 2.81
C SER A 145 1.39 11.49 2.12
N LYS A 146 2.07 12.44 2.76
CA LYS A 146 2.36 13.77 2.18
C LYS A 146 3.49 13.75 1.13
N ARG A 147 4.07 12.58 0.85
CA ARG A 147 5.15 12.40 -0.11
C ARG A 147 4.63 12.42 -1.56
N PRO A 148 5.48 12.76 -2.55
CA PRO A 148 5.19 12.44 -3.96
C PRO A 148 4.97 10.93 -4.11
N PRO A 149 4.24 10.49 -5.15
CA PRO A 149 4.10 9.09 -5.43
C PRO A 149 5.42 8.34 -5.37
N SER A 150 5.44 7.15 -4.77
CA SER A 150 6.67 6.35 -4.63
C SER A 150 7.31 5.99 -5.97
N TRP A 151 6.52 5.93 -7.05
CA TRP A 151 7.02 5.73 -8.42
C TRP A 151 7.65 7.00 -9.03
N GLU A 152 7.47 8.16 -8.41
CA GLU A 152 8.18 9.41 -8.73
C GLU A 152 9.42 9.60 -7.85
N ASN A 153 9.75 8.66 -6.95
CA ASN A 153 11.00 8.72 -6.21
C ASN A 153 12.16 8.42 -7.19
N VAL A 154 12.68 9.49 -7.80
CA VAL A 154 13.78 9.47 -8.78
C VAL A 154 15.10 8.95 -8.19
N GLN A 155 15.14 8.61 -6.90
CA GLN A 155 16.29 7.96 -6.28
C GLN A 155 16.22 6.42 -6.28
N GLU A 156 15.11 5.81 -6.72
CA GLU A 156 15.00 4.35 -6.92
C GLU A 156 14.41 3.92 -8.27
N VAL A 157 14.07 4.88 -9.14
CA VAL A 157 14.14 4.62 -10.58
C VAL A 157 15.57 4.89 -11.02
N GLY A 158 16.46 3.92 -10.74
CA GLY A 158 17.60 3.74 -11.63
C GLY A 158 17.08 3.77 -13.06
N PRO A 159 17.77 4.44 -14.00
CA PRO A 159 17.25 4.65 -15.34
C PRO A 159 16.68 3.34 -15.87
N LEU A 160 15.45 3.39 -16.39
CA LEU A 160 14.87 2.36 -17.26
C LEU A 160 15.91 2.08 -18.36
N GLY A 161 16.86 1.19 -18.10
CA GLY A 161 18.08 1.13 -18.91
C GLY A 161 19.37 0.69 -18.24
N GLN A 162 19.52 0.66 -16.90
CA GLN A 162 20.68 -0.03 -16.33
C GLN A 162 20.36 -1.52 -16.24
N ARG A 163 20.51 -2.20 -17.38
CA ARG A 163 20.52 -3.66 -17.44
C ARG A 163 21.48 -4.15 -16.35
N HIS A 164 21.03 -5.09 -15.53
CA HIS A 164 21.87 -5.72 -14.53
C HIS A 164 23.22 -6.10 -15.18
N GLY A 165 24.33 -5.59 -14.65
CA GLY A 165 25.63 -5.59 -15.33
C GLY A 165 26.66 -6.52 -14.70
N ARG A 166 26.24 -7.39 -13.78
CA ARG A 166 27.14 -8.19 -12.94
C ARG A 166 26.80 -9.67 -13.01
N CYS A 167 27.77 -10.52 -12.76
CA CYS A 167 27.57 -11.96 -12.55
C CYS A 167 27.29 -12.28 -11.06
N ASP A 168 26.12 -12.85 -10.81
CA ASP A 168 25.60 -13.28 -9.50
C ASP A 168 25.81 -14.77 -9.22
N ALA A 169 26.45 -15.52 -10.12
CA ALA A 169 26.83 -16.89 -9.85
C ALA A 169 27.61 -16.99 -8.53
N GLY A 170 27.33 -18.02 -7.73
CA GLY A 170 27.95 -18.21 -6.41
C GLY A 170 29.47 -18.12 -6.48
N THR A 171 30.07 -18.72 -7.51
CA THR A 171 31.49 -18.52 -7.87
C THR A 171 31.60 -17.98 -9.29
N CYS A 172 32.22 -16.79 -9.45
CA CYS A 172 32.48 -16.21 -10.76
C CYS A 172 33.85 -16.68 -11.26
N LEU A 173 33.90 -17.21 -12.49
CA LEU A 173 35.11 -17.72 -13.13
C LEU A 173 35.79 -16.69 -14.06
N CYS A 174 35.18 -15.52 -14.24
CA CYS A 174 35.66 -14.51 -15.18
C CYS A 174 36.96 -13.85 -14.69
N PRO A 175 38.05 -13.87 -15.47
CA PRO A 175 39.29 -13.18 -15.12
C PRO A 175 39.13 -11.66 -14.99
N GLY A 176 38.20 -11.07 -15.77
CA GLY A 176 37.86 -9.64 -15.71
C GLY A 176 36.99 -9.26 -14.51
N GLY A 177 36.64 -10.23 -13.66
CA GLY A 177 35.77 -10.03 -12.51
C GLY A 177 34.29 -10.03 -12.88
N ARG A 178 33.46 -9.72 -11.88
CA ARG A 178 32.00 -9.92 -11.97
C ARG A 178 31.30 -8.92 -12.87
N GLU A 179 31.87 -7.73 -13.04
CA GLU A 179 31.29 -6.64 -13.86
C GLU A 179 31.80 -6.65 -15.31
N HIS A 180 32.76 -7.52 -15.63
CA HIS A 180 33.22 -7.70 -17.00
C HIS A 180 32.17 -8.44 -17.81
N ALA A 181 31.85 -7.94 -19.00
CA ALA A 181 30.92 -8.58 -19.93
C ALA A 181 31.44 -8.43 -21.36
N GLU A 182 31.56 -9.56 -22.06
CA GLU A 182 31.86 -9.57 -23.50
C GLU A 182 30.55 -9.46 -24.30
N GLU A 183 30.60 -8.88 -25.50
CA GLU A 183 29.43 -8.85 -26.40
C GLU A 183 29.07 -10.28 -26.86
N GLU A 184 30.07 -11.10 -27.16
CA GLU A 184 29.93 -12.51 -27.52
C GLU A 184 31.10 -13.31 -26.93
N GLY A 185 30.83 -14.56 -26.55
CA GLY A 185 31.85 -15.46 -25.99
C GLY A 185 31.52 -15.98 -24.60
N PRO A 186 32.50 -16.59 -23.92
CA PRO A 186 32.31 -17.28 -22.64
C PRO A 186 31.91 -16.35 -21.50
N TRP A 187 32.31 -15.07 -21.58
CA TRP A 187 32.04 -14.04 -20.58
C TRP A 187 30.91 -13.09 -20.98
N GLN A 188 30.09 -13.49 -21.95
CA GLN A 188 28.85 -12.80 -22.23
C GLN A 188 27.89 -12.91 -21.04
N LEU A 189 27.38 -11.77 -20.58
CA LEU A 189 26.45 -11.73 -19.47
C LEU A 189 25.02 -12.05 -19.95
N ARG A 190 24.37 -13.00 -19.28
CA ARG A 190 22.98 -13.41 -19.50
C ARG A 190 22.13 -13.02 -18.31
N LEU A 191 21.01 -12.36 -18.57
CA LEU A 191 20.05 -11.96 -17.54
C LEU A 191 18.94 -12.99 -17.40
N CYS A 192 18.40 -13.09 -16.20
CA CYS A 192 17.25 -13.97 -15.95
C CYS A 192 16.08 -13.52 -16.83
N ASN A 193 15.50 -14.46 -17.58
CA ASN A 193 14.42 -14.17 -18.51
C ASN A 193 13.15 -13.67 -17.82
N SER A 194 12.93 -14.09 -16.56
CA SER A 194 11.71 -13.80 -15.80
C SER A 194 11.77 -12.48 -15.03
N CYS A 195 12.91 -12.17 -14.39
CA CYS A 195 13.02 -10.99 -13.51
C CYS A 195 14.00 -9.92 -14.01
N ALA A 196 14.94 -10.27 -14.90
CA ALA A 196 16.06 -9.43 -15.33
C ALA A 196 16.91 -8.81 -14.18
N ALA A 197 16.69 -9.27 -12.94
CA ALA A 197 17.27 -8.71 -11.73
C ALA A 197 18.58 -9.40 -11.32
N GLU A 198 18.80 -10.62 -11.80
CA GLU A 198 20.06 -11.36 -11.66
C GLU A 198 20.70 -11.60 -13.03
N GLY A 199 22.02 -11.75 -13.05
CA GLY A 199 22.81 -12.07 -14.24
C GLY A 199 23.86 -13.16 -14.00
N THR A 200 24.22 -13.91 -15.04
CA THR A 200 25.33 -14.87 -14.99
C THR A 200 26.15 -14.84 -16.27
N HIS A 201 27.45 -15.11 -16.18
CA HIS A 201 28.24 -15.43 -17.37
C HIS A 201 27.89 -16.81 -17.87
N ARG A 202 27.99 -17.02 -19.19
CA ARG A 202 27.72 -18.34 -19.79
C ARG A 202 28.52 -19.45 -19.13
N HIS A 203 29.83 -19.25 -18.94
CA HIS A 203 30.67 -20.24 -18.27
C HIS A 203 30.36 -20.43 -16.78
N CYS A 204 29.95 -19.38 -16.08
CA CYS A 204 29.61 -19.46 -14.65
C CYS A 204 28.37 -20.33 -14.39
N SER A 205 27.48 -20.45 -15.38
CA SER A 205 26.28 -21.30 -15.30
C SER A 205 26.27 -22.44 -16.31
N SER A 206 27.43 -22.80 -16.89
CA SER A 206 27.58 -23.88 -17.88
C SER A 206 26.60 -23.79 -19.06
N LEU A 207 26.27 -22.57 -19.50
CA LEU A 207 25.39 -22.32 -20.64
C LEU A 207 26.14 -22.55 -21.95
N GLY A 208 25.58 -23.39 -22.83
CA GLY A 208 26.12 -23.63 -24.15
C GLY A 208 26.01 -22.40 -25.07
N ASN A 209 26.78 -22.39 -26.17
CA ASN A 209 26.79 -21.30 -27.16
C ASN A 209 25.43 -21.07 -27.85
N SER A 210 24.55 -22.08 -27.88
CA SER A 210 23.19 -22.00 -28.44
C SER A 210 22.09 -21.67 -27.42
N THR A 211 22.42 -21.58 -26.13
CA THR A 211 21.42 -21.32 -25.08
C THR A 211 21.13 -19.82 -24.98
N TYR A 212 19.90 -19.43 -25.35
CA TYR A 212 19.45 -18.03 -25.35
C TYR A 212 18.73 -17.62 -24.07
N SER A 213 18.19 -18.58 -23.31
CA SER A 213 17.46 -18.33 -22.07
C SER A 213 18.22 -18.84 -20.85
N TRP A 214 18.13 -18.10 -19.76
CA TRP A 214 18.62 -18.50 -18.44
C TRP A 214 17.64 -18.00 -17.39
N GLU A 215 17.46 -18.76 -16.32
CA GLU A 215 16.61 -18.44 -15.18
C GLU A 215 17.45 -18.53 -13.90
N CYS A 216 17.28 -17.56 -13.00
CA CYS A 216 17.91 -17.59 -11.69
C CYS A 216 17.13 -18.51 -10.74
N ASN A 217 17.79 -18.97 -9.67
CA ASN A 217 17.18 -19.92 -8.72
C ASN A 217 16.03 -19.34 -7.89
N THR A 218 15.83 -18.02 -7.95
CA THR A 218 14.80 -17.29 -7.19
C THR A 218 13.50 -17.10 -7.98
N CYS A 219 13.51 -17.41 -9.29
CA CYS A 219 12.33 -17.48 -10.16
C CYS A 219 11.87 -18.92 -10.34
#